data_AF-A0A7W2U5D3-F1
#
_entry.id   AF-A0A7W2U5D3-F1
#
_cell.length_a   1.000
_cell.length_b   1.000
_cell.length_c   1.000
_cell.angle_alpha   90.00
_cell.angle_beta   90.00
_cell.angle_gamma   90.00
#
_symmetry.space_group_name_H-M   'P 1'
#
loop_
_entity.id
_entity.type
_entity.pdbx_description
1 polymer ?
#
loop_
_entity_poly.entity_id
_entity_poly.type
_entity_poly.pdbx_seq_one_letter_code
_entity_poly.pdbx_strand_id
1 'polypeptide(L)'
;MTNKSTKLERVGFVLVALIVLLQGFYGTFAFIDPAMFSAVRGTELFSVMDADWVKIYGSRTIFITLIFGYLLYTRNYIVLMWGALFAVVMPITDGLLAYEAQAPFKVVVKHVATIAYLLIIFFVLKKVIAQKIEQDL
;
A
#
# COMPACT_ATOMS: atom_id res chain seq x y z
N MET A 1 -28.29 6.23 18.20
CA MET A 1 -27.30 7.31 18.08
C MET A 1 -26.64 7.20 16.72
N THR A 2 -26.86 8.16 15.81
CA THR A 2 -26.13 8.19 14.53
C THR A 2 -24.69 8.63 14.80
N ASN A 3 -23.77 7.69 14.88
CA ASN A 3 -22.36 7.95 15.07
C ASN A 3 -21.82 8.62 13.79
N LYS A 4 -21.87 9.96 13.74
CA LYS A 4 -21.44 10.72 12.55
C LYS A 4 -19.92 10.63 12.45
N SER A 5 -19.46 10.02 11.37
CA SER A 5 -18.04 9.94 11.06
C SER A 5 -17.39 11.33 11.01
N THR A 6 -16.30 11.50 11.75
CA THR A 6 -15.57 12.77 11.80
C THR A 6 -14.91 13.08 10.46
N LYS A 7 -14.62 14.35 10.18
CA LYS A 7 -13.86 14.73 8.96
C LYS A 7 -12.53 13.98 8.89
N LEU A 8 -11.87 13.76 10.03
CA LEU A 8 -10.59 13.08 10.11
C LEU A 8 -10.71 11.58 9.81
N GLU A 9 -11.75 10.89 10.32
CA GLU A 9 -12.01 9.49 9.99
C GLU A 9 -12.26 9.31 8.49
N ARG A 10 -13.00 10.24 7.85
CA ARG A 10 -13.19 10.22 6.39
C ARG A 10 -11.88 10.39 5.63
N VAL A 11 -11.00 11.29 6.07
CA VAL A 11 -9.67 11.45 5.47
C VAL A 11 -8.87 10.16 5.60
N GLY A 12 -8.81 9.57 6.81
CA GLY A 12 -8.13 8.28 7.03
C GLY A 12 -8.70 7.17 6.16
N PHE A 13 -10.03 7.09 6.05
CA PHE A 13 -10.71 6.12 5.20
C PHE A 13 -10.32 6.27 3.72
N VAL A 14 -10.37 7.50 3.20
CA VAL A 14 -10.01 7.80 1.80
C VAL A 14 -8.55 7.48 1.53
N LEU A 15 -7.64 7.83 2.44
CA LEU A 15 -6.22 7.52 2.27
C LEU A 15 -5.96 6.01 2.18
N VAL A 16 -6.58 5.22 3.06
CA VAL A 16 -6.48 3.76 3.00
C VAL A 16 -7.13 3.21 1.73
N ALA A 17 -8.31 3.72 1.34
CA ALA A 17 -9.00 3.28 0.13
C ALA A 17 -8.13 3.49 -1.12
N LEU A 18 -7.49 4.66 -1.23
CA LEU A 18 -6.61 4.99 -2.36
C LEU A 18 -5.43 4.03 -2.47
N ILE A 19 -4.74 3.73 -1.37
CA ILE A 19 -3.62 2.78 -1.42
C ILE A 19 -4.09 1.34 -1.69
N VAL A 20 -5.23 0.92 -1.15
CA VAL A 20 -5.83 -0.39 -1.43
C VAL A 20 -6.15 -0.52 -2.92
N LEU A 21 -6.80 0.48 -3.53
CA LEU A 21 -7.09 0.47 -4.96
C LEU A 21 -5.82 0.46 -5.81
N LEU A 22 -4.82 1.25 -5.45
CA LEU A 22 -3.54 1.28 -6.15
C LEU A 22 -2.82 -0.07 -6.09
N GLN A 23 -2.78 -0.71 -4.92
CA GLN A 23 -2.17 -2.03 -4.76
C GLN A 23 -2.97 -3.12 -5.46
N GLY A 24 -4.31 -3.06 -5.44
CA GLY A 24 -5.16 -3.99 -6.20
C GLY A 24 -4.91 -3.89 -7.70
N PHE A 25 -4.74 -2.67 -8.22
CA PHE A 25 -4.33 -2.46 -9.61
C PHE A 25 -2.96 -3.07 -9.90
N TYR A 26 -1.93 -2.75 -9.09
CA TYR A 26 -0.58 -3.27 -9.32
C TYR A 26 -0.47 -4.79 -9.16
N GLY A 27 -1.17 -5.37 -8.18
CA GLY A 27 -1.23 -6.81 -7.98
C GLY A 27 -1.86 -7.52 -9.19
N THR A 28 -2.95 -6.95 -9.72
CA THR A 28 -3.60 -7.47 -10.94
C THR A 28 -2.72 -7.28 -12.17
N PHE A 29 -2.07 -6.11 -12.30
CA PHE A 29 -1.17 -5.81 -13.41
C PHE A 29 0.01 -6.79 -13.48
N ALA A 30 0.59 -7.17 -12.33
CA ALA A 30 1.65 -8.17 -12.24
C ALA A 30 1.23 -9.57 -12.73
N PHE A 31 -0.07 -9.89 -12.76
CA PHE A 31 -0.57 -11.14 -13.35
C PHE A 31 -0.82 -11.06 -14.84
N ILE A 32 -1.40 -9.93 -15.30
CA ILE A 32 -1.79 -9.75 -16.69
C ILE A 32 -0.56 -9.57 -17.59
N ASP A 33 0.37 -8.72 -17.17
CA ASP A 33 1.60 -8.44 -17.92
C ASP A 33 2.79 -8.32 -16.95
N PRO A 34 3.38 -9.47 -16.56
CA PRO A 34 4.48 -9.50 -15.60
C PRO A 34 5.72 -8.76 -16.07
N ALA A 35 6.03 -8.80 -17.37
CA ALA A 35 7.19 -8.15 -17.95
C ALA A 35 7.02 -6.63 -17.91
N MET A 36 5.85 -6.12 -18.33
CA MET A 36 5.61 -4.69 -18.29
C MET A 36 5.50 -4.15 -16.86
N PHE A 37 4.88 -4.92 -15.95
CA PHE A 37 4.88 -4.57 -14.53
C PHE A 37 6.30 -4.39 -13.99
N SER A 38 7.18 -5.37 -14.25
CA SER A 38 8.58 -5.38 -13.80
C SER A 38 9.36 -4.15 -14.31
N ALA A 39 9.20 -3.79 -15.59
CA ALA A 39 9.79 -2.58 -16.15
C ALA A 39 9.23 -1.29 -15.51
N VAL A 40 7.92 -1.21 -15.25
CA VAL A 40 7.33 -0.08 -14.51
C VAL A 40 7.87 0.02 -13.08
N ARG A 41 8.22 -1.11 -12.44
CA ARG A 41 8.87 -1.15 -11.12
C ARG A 41 10.35 -0.77 -11.18
N GLY A 42 10.99 -0.77 -12.35
CA GLY A 42 12.41 -0.46 -12.52
C GLY A 42 13.34 -1.64 -12.24
N THR A 43 12.80 -2.86 -12.23
CA THR A 43 13.54 -4.09 -11.99
C THR A 43 13.18 -5.06 -13.12
N GLU A 44 13.66 -4.76 -14.32
CA GLU A 44 13.37 -5.53 -15.54
C GLU A 44 13.75 -7.00 -15.40
N LEU A 45 12.96 -7.88 -16.02
CA LEU A 45 13.24 -9.30 -16.02
C LEU A 45 14.51 -9.58 -16.83
N PHE A 46 15.39 -10.42 -16.28
CA PHE A 46 16.54 -10.92 -17.02
C PHE A 46 16.11 -11.94 -18.08
N SER A 47 15.13 -12.78 -17.75
CA SER A 47 14.50 -13.75 -18.65
C SER A 47 12.98 -13.72 -18.53
N VAL A 48 12.28 -14.03 -19.62
CA VAL A 48 10.81 -14.23 -19.60
C VAL A 48 10.41 -15.35 -18.62
N MET A 49 11.30 -16.31 -18.37
CA MET A 49 11.08 -17.37 -17.39
C MET A 49 11.00 -16.86 -15.94
N ASP A 50 11.50 -15.66 -15.66
CA ASP A 50 11.45 -15.05 -14.32
C ASP A 50 10.06 -14.44 -14.00
N ALA A 51 9.14 -14.45 -14.96
CA ALA A 51 7.79 -13.90 -14.81
C ALA A 51 6.98 -14.53 -13.65
N ASP A 52 7.31 -15.76 -13.26
CA ASP A 52 6.63 -16.43 -12.13
C ASP A 52 6.92 -15.72 -10.80
N TRP A 53 8.11 -15.14 -10.60
CA TRP A 53 8.42 -14.34 -9.42
C TRP A 53 7.55 -13.09 -9.33
N VAL A 54 7.26 -12.47 -10.47
CA VAL A 54 6.37 -11.29 -10.55
C VAL A 54 4.93 -11.68 -10.27
N LYS A 55 4.45 -12.84 -10.75
CA LYS A 55 3.11 -13.35 -10.41
C LYS A 55 3.00 -13.69 -8.91
N ILE A 56 4.05 -14.25 -8.30
CA ILE A 56 4.12 -14.50 -6.85
C ILE A 56 4.13 -13.19 -6.06
N TYR A 57 4.78 -12.14 -6.56
CA TYR A 57 4.63 -10.80 -6.00
C TYR A 57 3.17 -10.32 -6.11
N GLY A 58 2.58 -10.41 -7.30
CA GLY A 58 1.19 -10.02 -7.55
C GLY A 58 0.19 -10.72 -6.63
N SER A 59 0.35 -12.02 -6.41
CA SER A 59 -0.52 -12.81 -5.52
C SER A 59 -0.50 -12.29 -4.08
N ARG A 60 0.68 -12.00 -3.55
CA ARG A 60 0.86 -11.44 -2.20
C ARG A 60 0.29 -10.03 -2.09
N THR A 61 0.47 -9.21 -3.12
CA THR A 61 -0.11 -7.87 -3.18
C THR A 61 -1.63 -7.89 -3.21
N ILE A 62 -2.24 -8.80 -3.98
CA ILE A 62 -3.71 -8.99 -3.99
C ILE A 62 -4.20 -9.48 -2.62
N PHE A 63 -3.51 -10.45 -2.01
CA PHE A 63 -3.85 -10.94 -0.67
C PHE A 63 -3.88 -9.80 0.37
N ILE A 64 -2.83 -8.97 0.40
CA ILE A 64 -2.76 -7.80 1.28
C ILE A 64 -3.88 -6.80 0.95
N THR A 65 -4.14 -6.56 -0.33
CA THR A 65 -5.21 -5.65 -0.79
C THR A 65 -6.58 -6.10 -0.29
N LEU A 66 -6.89 -7.40 -0.39
CA LEU A 66 -8.15 -7.96 0.08
C LEU A 66 -8.31 -7.84 1.60
N ILE A 67 -7.25 -8.16 2.35
CA ILE A 67 -7.25 -8.01 3.81
C ILE A 67 -7.48 -6.55 4.20
N PHE A 68 -6.71 -5.61 3.65
CA PHE A 68 -6.84 -4.19 3.99
C PHE A 68 -8.18 -3.62 3.53
N GLY A 69 -8.69 -4.04 2.37
CA GLY A 69 -10.03 -3.68 1.89
C GLY A 69 -11.13 -4.16 2.84
N TYR A 70 -11.04 -5.40 3.32
CA TYR A 70 -11.97 -5.94 4.31
C TYR A 70 -11.87 -5.24 5.67
N LEU A 71 -10.65 -4.96 6.15
CA LEU A 71 -10.43 -4.22 7.39
C LEU A 71 -10.93 -2.78 7.30
N LEU A 72 -10.80 -2.14 6.13
CA LEU A 72 -11.36 -0.82 5.86
C LEU A 72 -12.89 -0.84 5.86
N TYR A 73 -13.49 -1.85 5.21
CA TYR A 73 -14.93 -2.07 5.21
C TYR A 73 -15.49 -2.28 6.62
N THR A 74 -14.81 -3.08 7.44
CA THR A 74 -15.16 -3.34 8.86
C THR A 74 -14.70 -2.23 9.81
N ARG A 75 -14.04 -1.18 9.30
CA ARG A 75 -13.52 -0.04 10.07
C ARG A 75 -12.56 -0.41 11.21
N ASN A 76 -11.76 -1.47 11.02
CA ASN A 76 -10.76 -1.88 12.00
C ASN A 76 -9.48 -1.01 11.89
N TYR A 77 -9.57 0.22 12.39
CA TYR A 77 -8.51 1.23 12.22
C TYR A 77 -7.22 0.90 12.96
N ILE A 78 -7.26 0.15 14.05
CA ILE A 78 -6.05 -0.25 14.79
C ILE A 78 -5.16 -1.12 13.92
N VAL A 79 -5.74 -2.13 13.26
CA VAL A 79 -4.98 -3.02 12.38
C VAL A 79 -4.53 -2.28 11.13
N LEU A 80 -5.36 -1.41 10.55
CA LEU A 80 -4.97 -0.59 9.39
C LEU A 80 -3.83 0.38 9.71
N MET A 81 -3.82 0.96 10.91
CA MET A 81 -2.75 1.85 11.37
C MET A 81 -1.42 1.12 11.41
N TRP A 82 -1.31 0.03 12.18
CA TRP A 82 -0.08 -0.75 12.27
C TRP A 82 0.29 -1.38 10.94
N GLY A 83 -0.70 -1.85 10.19
CA GLY A 83 -0.53 -2.39 8.84
C GLY A 83 0.12 -1.37 7.89
N ALA A 84 -0.29 -0.10 7.92
CA ALA A 84 0.33 0.95 7.11
C ALA A 84 1.80 1.18 7.49
N LEU A 85 2.14 1.18 8.79
CA LEU A 85 3.53 1.31 9.23
C LEU A 85 4.38 0.14 8.77
N PHE A 86 3.91 -1.11 8.94
CA PHE A 86 4.67 -2.29 8.52
C PHE A 86 4.75 -2.43 7.01
N ALA A 87 3.73 -1.97 6.28
CA ALA A 87 3.73 -1.96 4.83
C ALA A 87 4.88 -1.11 4.22
N VAL A 88 5.50 -0.21 4.99
CA VAL A 88 6.67 0.59 4.57
C VAL A 88 7.85 -0.30 4.16
N VAL A 89 7.96 -1.53 4.69
CA VAL A 89 9.01 -2.48 4.31
C VAL A 89 9.03 -2.71 2.79
N MET A 90 7.85 -2.86 2.16
CA MET A 90 7.75 -3.15 0.73
C MET A 90 8.33 -2.04 -0.17
N PRO A 91 7.87 -0.77 -0.11
CA PRO A 91 8.44 0.28 -0.94
C PRO A 91 9.88 0.64 -0.56
N ILE A 92 10.36 0.36 0.67
CA ILE A 92 11.79 0.46 0.97
C ILE A 92 12.56 -0.55 0.12
N THR A 93 12.21 -1.83 0.19
CA THR A 93 12.89 -2.89 -0.57
C THR A 93 12.79 -2.61 -2.08
N ASP A 94 11.61 -2.27 -2.58
CA ASP A 94 11.42 -1.99 -4.00
C ASP A 94 12.22 -0.77 -4.47
N GLY A 95 12.32 0.27 -3.63
CA GLY A 95 13.12 1.46 -3.93
C GLY A 95 14.63 1.18 -3.97
N LEU A 96 15.13 0.35 -3.05
CA LEU A 96 16.52 -0.09 -3.02
C LEU A 96 16.86 -0.92 -4.26
N LEU A 97 16.02 -1.91 -4.60
CA LEU A 97 16.21 -2.74 -5.78
C LEU A 97 16.16 -1.93 -7.08
N ALA A 98 15.24 -0.97 -7.20
CA ALA A 98 15.17 -0.08 -8.35
C ALA A 98 16.43 0.81 -8.46
N TYR A 99 16.97 1.27 -7.33
CA TYR A 99 18.21 2.04 -7.30
C TYR A 99 19.42 1.18 -7.73
N GLU A 100 19.55 -0.03 -7.20
CA GLU A 100 20.59 -1.00 -7.55
C GLU A 100 20.53 -1.38 -9.04
N ALA A 101 19.33 -1.51 -9.59
CA ALA A 101 19.09 -1.77 -11.02
C ALA A 101 19.33 -0.54 -11.92
N GLN A 102 19.80 0.58 -11.36
CA GLN A 102 20.01 1.85 -12.09
C GLN A 102 18.75 2.34 -12.82
N ALA A 103 17.57 2.09 -12.25
CA ALA A 103 16.32 2.55 -12.82
C ALA A 103 16.26 4.10 -12.89
N PRO A 104 15.45 4.67 -13.79
CA PRO A 104 15.26 6.11 -13.85
C PRO A 104 14.89 6.71 -12.49
N PHE A 105 15.50 7.83 -12.11
CA PHE A 105 15.33 8.42 -10.77
C PHE A 105 13.86 8.62 -10.36
N LYS A 106 12.97 8.94 -11.32
CA LYS A 106 11.51 9.04 -11.09
C LYS A 106 10.89 7.76 -10.47
N VAL A 107 11.46 6.60 -10.77
CA VAL A 107 11.04 5.29 -10.24
C VAL A 107 11.44 5.17 -8.76
N VAL A 108 12.63 5.60 -8.38
CA VAL A 108 13.04 5.62 -6.95
C VAL A 108 12.17 6.60 -6.17
N VAL A 109 11.90 7.78 -6.73
CA VAL A 109 11.06 8.82 -6.09
C VAL A 109 9.64 8.34 -5.80
N LYS A 110 8.99 7.57 -6.67
CA LYS A 110 7.64 7.02 -6.37
C LYS A 110 7.66 6.07 -5.16
N HIS A 111 8.76 5.34 -4.92
CA HIS A 111 8.89 4.47 -3.75
C HIS A 111 9.02 5.30 -2.47
N VAL A 112 9.84 6.34 -2.49
CA VAL A 112 9.94 7.32 -1.38
C VAL A 112 8.58 7.99 -1.11
N ALA A 113 7.86 8.38 -2.16
CA ALA A 113 6.52 8.96 -2.03
C ALA A 113 5.53 7.97 -1.39
N THR A 114 5.62 6.68 -1.74
CA THR A 114 4.79 5.62 -1.15
C THR A 114 5.09 5.44 0.35
N ILE A 115 6.37 5.48 0.75
CA ILE A 115 6.78 5.44 2.16
C ILE A 115 6.15 6.61 2.92
N ALA A 116 6.32 7.84 2.41
CA ALA A 116 5.75 9.03 3.02
C ALA A 116 4.21 8.93 3.14
N TYR A 117 3.54 8.42 2.11
CA TYR A 117 2.09 8.22 2.10
C TYR A 117 1.62 7.24 3.18
N LEU A 118 2.32 6.12 3.36
CA LEU A 118 2.03 5.13 4.39
C LEU A 118 2.23 5.69 5.81
N LEU A 119 3.29 6.48 6.01
CA LEU A 119 3.51 7.18 7.29
C LEU A 119 2.41 8.19 7.59
N ILE A 120 1.93 8.93 6.57
CA ILE A 120 0.77 9.83 6.71
C ILE A 120 -0.47 9.05 7.15
N ILE A 121 -0.76 7.90 6.51
CA ILE A 121 -1.86 7.02 6.94
C ILE A 121 -1.71 6.63 8.41
N PHE A 122 -0.54 6.17 8.82
CA PHE A 122 -0.27 5.78 10.21
C PHE A 122 -0.61 6.91 11.20
N PHE A 123 -0.09 8.11 10.97
CA PHE A 123 -0.33 9.24 11.87
C PHE A 123 -1.78 9.73 11.86
N VAL A 124 -2.45 9.70 10.71
CA VAL A 124 -3.87 10.05 10.60
C VAL A 124 -4.72 9.03 11.38
N LEU A 125 -4.52 7.73 11.15
CA LEU A 125 -5.29 6.69 11.84
C LEU A 125 -5.02 6.66 13.34
N LYS A 126 -3.78 6.94 13.78
CA LYS A 126 -3.45 7.12 15.19
C LYS A 126 -4.31 8.18 15.86
N LYS A 127 -4.50 9.33 15.18
CA LYS A 127 -5.37 10.41 15.67
C LYS A 127 -6.85 10.02 15.63
N VAL A 128 -7.30 9.29 14.60
CA VAL A 128 -8.68 8.77 14.52
C VAL A 128 -9.00 7.85 15.70
N ILE A 129 -8.08 6.94 16.05
CA ILE A 129 -8.26 6.01 17.17
C ILE A 129 -8.33 6.77 18.50
N ALA A 130 -7.41 7.73 18.73
CA ALA A 130 -7.43 8.56 19.93
C ALA A 130 -8.76 9.31 20.11
N GLN A 131 -9.28 9.92 19.04
CA GLN A 131 -10.58 10.62 19.08
C GLN A 131 -11.76 9.68 19.40
N LYS A 132 -11.72 8.43 18.93
CA LYS A 132 -12.79 7.46 19.24
C LYS A 132 -12.76 7.04 20.70
N ILE A 133 -11.56 6.80 21.26
CA ILE A 133 -11.39 6.47 22.67
C ILE A 133 -11.93 7.60 23.56
N GLU A 134 -11.62 8.86 23.24
CA GLU A 134 -12.14 10.03 23.98
C GLU A 134 -13.66 10.19 23.88
N GLN A 135 -14.29 9.72 22.80
CA GLN A 135 -15.75 9.78 22.62
C GLN A 135 -16.50 8.64 23.32
N ASP A 136 -15.81 7.52 23.58
CA ASP A 136 -16.36 6.34 24.24
C ASP A 136 -16.16 6.37 25.78
N LEU A 137 -15.40 7.35 26.30
CA LEU A 137 -15.21 7.66 27.72
C LEU A 137 -16.20 8.73 28.21
#